data_AF-A0A7Z0CNE0-F1
#
_entry.id   AF-A0A7Z0CNE0-F1
#
_cell.length_a   1.000
_cell.length_b   1.000
_cell.length_c   1.000
_cell.angle_alpha   90.00
_cell.angle_beta   90.00
_cell.angle_gamma   90.00
#
_symmetry.space_group_name_H-M   'P 1'
#
loop_
_entity.id
_entity.type
_entity.pdbx_description
1 polymer ?
#
loop_
_entity_poly.entity_id
_entity_poly.type
_entity_poly.pdbx_seq_one_letter_code
_entity_poly.pdbx_strand_id
1 'polypeptide(L)'
;MSRPTGLRSLSHGLRVVAAAAALTLLTAGSAQAATVSQAEASAIQIAALSTPLIPSSDATNDGSVPTVTDSLDGAIPLFPGVTLTNTGVYSQTAVAGDDGTSAACAGIVGNGGALSVGDDGTCSATTSGPALVNLPSFAVAGTGFRFRLEASSLYSYCTAGPADGTSGFSAGSTLANVTLIAQTVILGIPGPQVRIPVNANGSFSIPAPFSSVISLDVNKVDTTGPQTSATALHIGLGPNSSIASIDIGRSVCGDNALTADVPGLPLTPGGIATAAATVAVLGGSVYAGRRLRKDHAAAA
;
A
#
# COMPACT_ATOMS: atom_id res chain seq x y z
N MET A 1 1.93 -75.18 33.65
CA MET A 1 2.70 -74.04 34.20
C MET A 1 3.74 -73.62 33.17
N SER A 2 3.44 -72.61 32.35
CA SER A 2 4.39 -72.06 31.37
C SER A 2 4.56 -70.57 31.65
N ARG A 3 5.80 -70.16 31.91
CA ARG A 3 6.17 -68.74 32.09
C ARG A 3 6.38 -68.10 30.71
N PRO A 4 5.88 -66.87 30.46
CA PRO A 4 6.19 -66.16 29.24
C PRO A 4 7.52 -65.42 29.37
N THR A 5 8.46 -65.79 28.51
CA THR A 5 9.74 -65.12 28.27
C THR A 5 9.55 -64.19 27.09
N GLY A 6 9.43 -62.87 27.32
CA GLY A 6 9.23 -61.96 26.19
C GLY A 6 9.07 -60.49 26.54
N LEU A 7 10.02 -59.90 27.28
CA LEU A 7 9.95 -58.46 27.63
C LEU A 7 11.30 -57.73 27.66
N ARG A 8 12.37 -58.32 27.09
CA ARG A 8 13.72 -57.69 27.13
C ARG A 8 14.18 -57.03 25.83
N SER A 9 13.42 -57.08 24.74
CA SER A 9 13.89 -56.58 23.43
C SER A 9 13.43 -55.15 23.06
N LEU A 10 12.64 -54.47 23.89
CA LEU A 10 12.05 -53.16 23.56
C LEU A 10 12.89 -51.95 24.04
N SER A 11 13.88 -52.15 24.91
CA SER A 11 14.65 -51.05 25.52
C SER A 11 15.75 -50.49 24.63
N HIS A 12 16.24 -51.24 23.64
CA HIS A 12 17.32 -50.80 22.75
C HIS A 12 16.83 -50.04 21.51
N GLY A 13 15.62 -50.35 21.00
CA GLY A 13 15.04 -49.64 19.86
C GLY A 13 14.65 -48.19 20.18
N LEU A 14 14.16 -47.94 21.40
CA LEU A 14 13.68 -46.61 21.81
C LEU A 14 14.83 -45.57 21.92
N ARG A 15 16.03 -46.01 22.31
CA ARG A 15 17.18 -45.11 22.51
C ARG A 15 17.82 -44.63 21.21
N VAL A 16 17.76 -45.44 20.14
CA VAL A 16 18.32 -45.10 18.83
C VAL A 16 17.43 -44.09 18.09
N VAL A 17 16.10 -44.19 18.25
CA VAL A 17 15.15 -43.26 17.64
C VAL A 17 15.22 -41.86 18.28
N ALA A 18 15.42 -41.77 19.60
CA ALA A 18 15.57 -40.49 20.29
C ALA A 18 16.85 -39.74 19.92
N ALA A 19 17.97 -40.46 19.71
CA ALA A 19 19.24 -39.85 19.31
C ALA A 19 19.22 -39.35 17.85
N ALA A 20 18.55 -40.07 16.95
CA ALA A 20 18.41 -39.64 15.56
C ALA A 20 17.51 -38.40 15.40
N ALA A 21 16.42 -38.30 16.18
CA ALA A 21 15.55 -37.12 16.21
C ALA A 21 16.25 -35.87 16.76
N ALA A 22 17.17 -36.04 17.73
CA ALA A 22 17.95 -34.94 18.28
C ALA A 22 18.97 -34.39 17.26
N LEU A 23 19.65 -35.25 16.48
CA LEU A 23 20.62 -34.78 15.48
C LEU A 23 19.96 -34.07 14.28
N THR A 24 18.73 -34.42 13.90
CA THR A 24 18.01 -33.74 12.81
C THR A 24 17.55 -32.31 13.16
N LEU A 25 17.44 -31.99 14.46
CA LEU A 25 17.12 -30.63 14.92
C LEU A 25 18.34 -29.69 14.87
N LEU A 26 19.57 -30.21 14.82
CA LEU A 26 20.78 -29.37 14.75
C LEU A 26 21.13 -28.89 13.33
N THR A 27 20.49 -29.40 12.29
CA THR A 27 20.76 -29.01 10.89
C THR A 27 19.60 -28.26 10.21
N ALA A 28 18.52 -27.98 10.95
CA ALA A 28 17.50 -27.04 10.48
C ALA A 28 18.12 -25.64 10.54
N GLY A 29 18.55 -25.13 9.37
CA GLY A 29 18.93 -23.72 9.25
C GLY A 29 17.75 -22.85 9.66
N SER A 30 18.01 -21.76 10.36
CA SER A 30 17.01 -20.72 10.61
C SER A 30 16.46 -20.26 9.26
N ALA A 31 15.18 -20.53 8.99
CA ALA A 31 14.47 -19.81 7.95
C ALA A 31 14.44 -18.35 8.43
N GLN A 32 15.10 -17.46 7.71
CA GLN A 32 15.10 -16.04 8.06
C GLN A 32 13.68 -15.52 7.91
N ALA A 33 13.14 -14.88 8.95
CA ALA A 33 11.93 -14.07 8.89
C ALA A 33 11.94 -13.22 7.63
N ALA A 34 10.90 -13.33 6.81
CA ALA A 34 10.73 -12.42 5.69
C ALA A 34 10.11 -11.13 6.23
N THR A 35 10.84 -10.02 6.05
CA THR A 35 10.28 -8.71 6.32
C THR A 35 9.39 -8.32 5.14
N VAL A 36 8.14 -7.96 5.42
CA VAL A 36 7.20 -7.46 4.41
C VAL A 36 7.08 -5.96 4.59
N SER A 37 7.29 -5.20 3.52
CA SER A 37 7.05 -3.76 3.48
C SER A 37 6.17 -3.39 2.30
N GLN A 38 5.34 -2.36 2.47
CA GLN A 38 4.37 -1.90 1.47
C GLN A 38 4.39 -0.38 1.34
N ALA A 39 4.29 0.09 0.10
CA ALA A 39 4.19 1.51 -0.25
C ALA A 39 3.27 1.68 -1.47
N GLU A 40 2.39 2.68 -1.44
CA GLU A 40 1.52 3.08 -2.54
C GLU A 40 1.77 4.56 -2.86
N ALA A 41 1.93 4.87 -4.15
CA ALA A 41 2.09 6.21 -4.65
C ALA A 41 1.09 6.46 -5.81
N SER A 42 0.29 7.51 -5.68
CA SER A 42 -0.66 7.93 -6.71
C SER A 42 -0.54 9.42 -6.96
N ALA A 43 -0.10 9.79 -8.17
CA ALA A 43 0.08 11.18 -8.54
C ALA A 43 -1.27 11.92 -8.62
N ILE A 44 -2.29 11.26 -9.16
CA ILE A 44 -3.68 11.72 -9.17
C ILE A 44 -4.60 10.52 -9.00
N GLN A 45 -5.55 10.65 -8.08
CA GLN A 45 -6.69 9.75 -7.94
C GLN A 45 -7.98 10.53 -8.17
N ILE A 46 -8.79 10.09 -9.13
CA ILE A 46 -10.11 10.66 -9.37
C ILE A 46 -11.14 9.59 -9.03
N ALA A 47 -12.02 9.93 -8.10
CA ALA A 47 -13.21 9.16 -7.81
C ALA A 47 -14.41 9.99 -8.29
N ALA A 48 -15.01 9.56 -9.39
CA ALA A 48 -16.29 10.07 -9.84
C ALA A 48 -17.29 8.92 -9.77
N LEU A 49 -18.45 9.17 -9.17
CA LEU A 49 -19.52 8.16 -9.03
C LEU A 49 -19.03 6.82 -8.40
N SER A 50 -18.07 6.91 -7.48
CA SER A 50 -17.50 5.78 -6.72
C SER A 50 -16.63 4.80 -7.52
N THR A 51 -16.17 5.14 -8.73
CA THR A 51 -15.17 4.33 -9.46
C THR A 51 -13.82 5.05 -9.50
N PRO A 52 -12.73 4.45 -8.99
CA PRO A 52 -11.38 4.99 -9.19
C PRO A 52 -10.97 4.83 -10.66
N LEU A 53 -10.48 5.91 -11.27
CA LEU A 53 -10.29 5.99 -12.73
C LEU A 53 -8.83 6.02 -13.21
N ILE A 54 -7.84 6.04 -12.31
CA ILE A 54 -6.42 6.21 -12.67
C ILE A 54 -5.58 5.13 -11.96
N PRO A 55 -4.57 4.54 -12.63
CA PRO A 55 -3.67 3.56 -12.01
C PRO A 55 -2.83 4.15 -10.86
N SER A 56 -2.71 3.39 -9.77
CA SER A 56 -1.73 3.58 -8.69
C SER A 56 -0.42 2.86 -9.02
N SER A 57 0.70 3.31 -8.45
CA SER A 57 1.92 2.51 -8.35
C SER A 57 1.99 1.88 -6.97
N ASP A 58 1.97 0.55 -6.95
CA ASP A 58 2.03 -0.24 -5.73
C ASP A 58 3.37 -0.97 -5.70
N ALA A 59 4.15 -0.78 -4.63
CA ALA A 59 5.37 -1.52 -4.35
C ALA A 59 5.18 -2.36 -3.09
N THR A 60 5.41 -3.66 -3.24
CA THR A 60 5.39 -4.64 -2.14
C THR A 60 6.71 -5.37 -2.13
N ASN A 61 7.42 -5.33 -1.02
CA ASN A 61 8.57 -6.19 -0.82
C ASN A 61 8.12 -7.49 -0.15
N ASP A 62 7.70 -8.44 -0.98
CA ASP A 62 7.50 -9.85 -0.64
C ASP A 62 8.67 -10.72 -1.14
N GLY A 63 9.81 -10.09 -1.44
CA GLY A 63 10.96 -10.71 -2.08
C GLY A 63 11.02 -10.59 -3.61
N SER A 64 10.12 -9.82 -4.26
CA SER A 64 10.09 -9.74 -5.72
C SER A 64 10.35 -8.38 -6.37
N VAL A 65 10.09 -7.21 -5.75
CA VAL A 65 10.49 -5.89 -6.30
C VAL A 65 10.61 -4.80 -5.21
N PRO A 66 11.81 -4.24 -4.93
CA PRO A 66 11.99 -3.26 -3.84
C PRO A 66 11.62 -1.81 -4.22
N THR A 67 11.42 -1.50 -5.51
CA THR A 67 11.13 -0.13 -5.97
C THR A 67 10.32 -0.14 -7.26
N VAL A 68 9.22 0.63 -7.28
CA VAL A 68 8.41 0.90 -8.48
C VAL A 68 8.39 2.40 -8.71
N THR A 69 8.75 2.82 -9.92
CA THR A 69 8.67 4.22 -10.35
C THR A 69 7.88 4.26 -11.64
N ASP A 70 6.75 4.95 -11.62
CA ASP A 70 5.97 5.24 -12.82
C ASP A 70 5.85 6.75 -13.01
N SER A 71 5.82 7.15 -14.27
CA SER A 71 5.51 8.51 -14.67
C SER A 71 4.44 8.49 -15.73
N LEU A 72 3.39 9.31 -15.55
CA LEU A 72 2.41 9.56 -16.60
C LEU A 72 2.70 10.92 -17.22
N ASP A 73 2.91 10.94 -18.53
CA ASP A 73 3.02 12.13 -19.34
C ASP A 73 1.83 12.29 -20.30
N GLY A 74 1.52 13.54 -20.66
CA GLY A 74 0.47 13.85 -21.63
C GLY A 74 -0.96 13.82 -21.09
N ALA A 75 -1.91 13.57 -21.99
CA ALA A 75 -3.34 13.63 -21.69
C ALA A 75 -3.82 12.28 -21.14
N ILE A 76 -4.30 12.26 -19.90
CA ILE A 76 -4.88 11.05 -19.29
C ILE A 76 -6.38 11.02 -19.63
N PRO A 77 -6.86 10.04 -20.42
CA PRO A 77 -8.28 9.89 -20.68
C PRO A 77 -8.98 9.45 -19.38
N LEU A 78 -9.92 10.25 -18.89
CA LEU A 78 -10.68 9.93 -17.67
C LEU A 78 -12.01 9.26 -18.02
N PHE A 79 -12.73 9.86 -18.97
CA PHE A 79 -14.01 9.39 -19.48
C PHE A 79 -14.12 9.70 -20.98
N PRO A 80 -15.05 9.08 -21.73
CA PRO A 80 -15.38 9.53 -23.07
C PRO A 80 -15.71 11.03 -23.08
N GLY A 81 -14.84 11.84 -23.70
CA GLY A 81 -14.99 13.30 -23.79
C GLY A 81 -14.38 14.12 -22.64
N VAL A 82 -13.80 13.49 -21.60
CA VAL A 82 -13.08 14.18 -20.52
C VAL A 82 -11.64 13.71 -20.48
N THR A 83 -10.71 14.60 -20.83
CA THR A 83 -9.28 14.35 -20.74
C THR A 83 -8.68 15.25 -19.67
N LEU A 84 -7.91 14.65 -18.78
CA LEU A 84 -7.02 15.41 -17.91
C LEU A 84 -5.85 15.85 -18.78
N THR A 85 -5.86 17.10 -19.22
CA THR A 85 -4.74 17.64 -19.99
C THR A 85 -3.74 18.23 -19.00
N ASN A 86 -2.56 17.61 -18.91
CA ASN A 86 -1.44 18.14 -18.16
C ASN A 86 -0.38 18.70 -19.11
N THR A 87 0.29 19.75 -18.66
CA THR A 87 1.55 20.23 -19.24
C THR A 87 2.76 19.89 -18.38
N GLY A 88 2.55 19.41 -17.15
CA GLY A 88 3.57 18.89 -16.24
C GLY A 88 3.70 17.36 -16.27
N VAL A 89 4.49 16.83 -15.33
CA VAL A 89 4.75 15.40 -15.17
C VAL A 89 4.02 14.90 -13.93
N TYR A 90 3.28 13.80 -14.09
CA TYR A 90 2.78 13.01 -12.97
C TYR A 90 3.84 12.00 -12.61
N SER A 91 4.35 12.06 -11.38
CA SER A 91 5.37 11.12 -10.94
C SER A 91 4.93 10.47 -9.64
N GLN A 92 5.15 9.16 -9.58
CA GLN A 92 4.82 8.32 -8.46
C GLN A 92 5.93 7.30 -8.27
N THR A 93 6.44 7.23 -7.06
CA THR A 93 7.54 6.35 -6.67
C THR A 93 7.17 5.71 -5.35
N ALA A 94 7.18 4.39 -5.31
CA ALA A 94 6.96 3.60 -4.12
C ALA A 94 8.16 2.69 -3.91
N VAL A 95 8.69 2.68 -2.68
CA VAL A 95 9.87 1.94 -2.26
C VAL A 95 9.50 1.07 -1.07
N ALA A 96 9.87 -0.20 -1.14
CA ALA A 96 9.66 -1.18 -0.11
C ALA A 96 11.03 -1.84 0.18
N GLY A 97 11.66 -1.45 1.29
CA GLY A 97 12.99 -1.89 1.70
C GLY A 97 13.02 -3.31 2.26
N ASP A 98 14.15 -3.98 2.14
CA ASP A 98 14.40 -5.34 2.69
C ASP A 98 14.66 -5.34 4.21
N ASP A 99 15.00 -4.17 4.75
CA ASP A 99 15.08 -3.87 6.18
C ASP A 99 13.71 -3.62 6.83
N GLY A 100 12.62 -3.69 6.06
CA GLY A 100 11.26 -3.42 6.51
C GLY A 100 10.87 -1.97 6.55
N THR A 101 11.66 -1.08 5.96
CA THR A 101 11.25 0.31 5.73
C THR A 101 10.38 0.43 4.48
N SER A 102 9.59 1.50 4.40
CA SER A 102 8.88 1.86 3.18
C SER A 102 8.84 3.37 3.00
N ALA A 103 8.86 3.81 1.75
CA ALA A 103 8.78 5.22 1.38
C ALA A 103 7.95 5.39 0.11
N ALA A 104 7.16 6.45 0.04
CA ALA A 104 6.39 6.77 -1.15
C ALA A 104 6.44 8.27 -1.41
N CYS A 105 6.53 8.63 -2.68
CA CYS A 105 6.34 10.00 -3.12
C CYS A 105 5.44 10.04 -4.35
N ALA A 106 4.49 10.96 -4.35
CA ALA A 106 3.58 11.13 -5.46
C ALA A 106 3.18 12.58 -5.65
N GLY A 107 3.02 13.01 -6.89
CA GLY A 107 2.50 14.33 -7.17
C GLY A 107 2.67 14.80 -8.60
N ILE A 108 2.61 16.12 -8.73
CA ILE A 108 2.68 16.86 -9.99
C ILE A 108 3.85 17.83 -9.89
N VAL A 109 4.73 17.78 -10.88
CA VAL A 109 5.82 18.75 -11.03
C VAL A 109 5.71 19.43 -12.39
N GLY A 110 6.28 20.64 -12.46
CA GLY A 110 6.36 21.43 -13.70
C GLY A 110 6.90 20.64 -14.89
N ASN A 111 6.64 21.15 -16.10
CA ASN A 111 7.08 20.55 -17.35
C ASN A 111 8.60 20.27 -17.39
N GLY A 112 9.00 19.01 -17.58
CA GLY A 112 10.40 18.60 -17.56
C GLY A 112 11.00 18.48 -16.14
N GLY A 113 10.15 18.55 -15.12
CA GLY A 113 10.49 18.17 -13.75
C GLY A 113 10.41 16.66 -13.52
N ALA A 114 10.92 16.22 -12.37
CA ALA A 114 10.83 14.84 -11.89
C ALA A 114 10.67 14.82 -10.36
N LEU A 115 9.99 13.79 -9.84
CA LEU A 115 10.05 13.43 -8.43
C LEU A 115 10.97 12.22 -8.26
N SER A 116 11.70 12.19 -7.16
CA SER A 116 12.51 11.03 -6.76
C SER A 116 12.44 10.84 -5.26
N VAL A 117 12.61 9.58 -4.85
CA VAL A 117 12.77 9.19 -3.45
C VAL A 117 14.25 8.88 -3.23
N GLY A 118 14.88 9.53 -2.24
CA GLY A 118 16.25 9.26 -1.82
C GLY A 118 16.36 7.99 -0.98
N ASP A 119 17.58 7.53 -0.73
CA ASP A 119 17.85 6.32 0.05
C ASP A 119 17.34 6.42 1.51
N ASP A 120 17.18 7.64 2.02
CA ASP A 120 16.62 7.95 3.34
C ASP A 120 15.09 8.13 3.33
N GLY A 121 14.43 7.84 2.20
CA GLY A 121 13.00 8.04 2.00
C GLY A 121 12.61 9.50 1.75
N THR A 122 13.56 10.44 1.64
CA THR A 122 13.24 11.84 1.34
C THR A 122 12.70 11.98 -0.07
N CYS A 123 11.59 12.71 -0.23
CA CYS A 123 11.12 13.07 -1.56
C CYS A 123 11.71 14.40 -2.03
N SER A 124 12.34 14.38 -3.20
CA SER A 124 12.87 15.57 -3.86
C SER A 124 12.18 15.82 -5.20
N ALA A 125 11.98 17.10 -5.53
CA ALA A 125 11.39 17.53 -6.78
C ALA A 125 12.38 18.40 -7.56
N THR A 126 12.61 18.05 -8.82
CA THR A 126 13.18 18.97 -9.80
C THR A 126 12.03 19.61 -10.57
N THR A 127 12.06 20.92 -10.75
CA THR A 127 10.97 21.65 -11.43
C THR A 127 11.52 22.46 -12.59
N SER A 128 10.76 22.47 -13.69
CA SER A 128 10.97 23.37 -14.83
C SER A 128 9.60 23.92 -15.22
N GLY A 129 9.42 25.24 -15.11
CA GLY A 129 8.13 25.89 -15.41
C GLY A 129 6.94 25.43 -14.54
N PRO A 130 5.73 25.93 -14.82
CA PRO A 130 4.51 25.50 -14.14
C PRO A 130 3.90 24.25 -14.78
N ALA A 131 3.30 23.40 -13.96
CA ALA A 131 2.32 22.39 -14.36
C ALA A 131 0.93 23.04 -14.42
N LEU A 132 0.22 22.81 -15.53
CA LEU A 132 -1.18 23.18 -15.68
C LEU A 132 -2.01 21.90 -15.77
N VAL A 133 -2.92 21.70 -14.82
CA VAL A 133 -3.85 20.58 -14.80
C VAL A 133 -5.27 21.09 -15.01
N ASN A 134 -5.86 20.73 -16.14
CA ASN A 134 -7.28 20.98 -16.37
C ASN A 134 -8.09 19.86 -15.71
N LEU A 135 -8.86 20.22 -14.69
CA LEU A 135 -9.72 19.27 -13.97
C LEU A 135 -11.04 19.08 -14.74
N PRO A 136 -11.76 17.97 -14.52
CA PRO A 136 -13.06 17.74 -15.11
C PRO A 136 -14.01 18.93 -14.91
N SER A 137 -14.57 19.43 -16.01
CA SER A 137 -15.63 20.45 -15.95
C SER A 137 -16.97 19.79 -15.69
N PHE A 138 -17.81 20.41 -14.87
CA PHE A 138 -19.20 19.96 -14.70
C PHE A 138 -20.15 21.05 -15.20
N ALA A 139 -21.07 20.68 -16.07
CA ALA A 139 -22.11 21.58 -16.56
C ALA A 139 -23.44 20.83 -16.70
N VAL A 140 -24.50 21.41 -16.16
CA VAL A 140 -25.88 20.95 -16.27
C VAL A 140 -26.64 21.98 -17.09
N ALA A 141 -27.25 21.55 -18.20
CA ALA A 141 -27.98 22.43 -19.11
C ALA A 141 -27.16 23.67 -19.56
N GLY A 142 -25.87 23.48 -19.81
CA GLY A 142 -24.95 24.53 -20.24
C GLY A 142 -24.46 25.46 -19.12
N THR A 143 -24.98 25.35 -17.90
CA THR A 143 -24.52 26.12 -16.74
C THR A 143 -23.68 25.23 -15.83
N GLY A 144 -22.53 25.71 -15.39
CA GLY A 144 -21.55 24.86 -14.74
C GLY A 144 -20.30 25.59 -14.31
N PHE A 145 -19.24 24.81 -14.11
CA PHE A 145 -17.97 25.29 -13.61
C PHE A 145 -16.81 24.54 -14.26
N ARG A 146 -15.70 25.24 -14.42
CA ARG A 146 -14.42 24.74 -14.93
C ARG A 146 -13.35 25.03 -13.90
N PHE A 147 -12.43 24.08 -13.73
CA PHE A 147 -11.31 24.23 -12.81
C PHE A 147 -10.00 23.92 -13.50
N ARG A 148 -9.00 24.73 -13.19
CA ARG A 148 -7.62 24.52 -13.59
C ARG A 148 -6.72 24.72 -12.39
N LEU A 149 -5.79 23.80 -12.18
CA LEU A 149 -4.76 23.92 -11.18
C LEU A 149 -3.47 24.36 -11.88
N GLU A 150 -2.83 25.41 -11.35
CA GLU A 150 -1.49 25.83 -11.76
C GLU A 150 -0.56 25.61 -10.57
N ALA A 151 0.54 24.88 -10.76
CA ALA A 151 1.49 24.57 -9.68
C ALA A 151 2.92 24.47 -10.22
N SER A 152 3.93 24.95 -9.48
CA SER A 152 5.33 24.63 -9.82
C SER A 152 5.70 23.22 -9.35
N SER A 153 5.28 22.89 -8.14
CA SER A 153 5.32 21.52 -7.59
C SER A 153 4.22 21.34 -6.57
N LEU A 154 3.60 20.17 -6.59
CA LEU A 154 2.58 19.73 -5.65
C LEU A 154 2.77 18.24 -5.44
N TYR A 155 3.34 17.83 -4.31
CA TYR A 155 3.61 16.42 -4.04
C TYR A 155 3.46 16.10 -2.56
N SER A 156 3.13 14.85 -2.27
CA SER A 156 3.15 14.26 -0.94
C SER A 156 4.32 13.31 -0.81
N TYR A 157 4.71 13.04 0.43
CA TYR A 157 5.64 11.99 0.78
C TYR A 157 5.17 11.28 2.03
N CYS A 158 5.57 10.01 2.16
CA CYS A 158 5.57 9.31 3.42
C CYS A 158 6.78 8.41 3.56
N THR A 159 7.11 8.09 4.81
CA THR A 159 8.07 7.07 5.23
C THR A 159 7.47 6.29 6.38
N ALA A 160 7.74 4.99 6.44
CA ALA A 160 7.45 4.15 7.60
C ALA A 160 8.70 3.35 7.97
N GLY A 161 8.98 3.27 9.28
CA GLY A 161 10.09 2.53 9.83
C GLY A 161 9.87 1.01 9.80
N PRO A 162 10.85 0.23 10.29
CA PRO A 162 10.73 -1.22 10.42
C PRO A 162 9.51 -1.62 11.25
N ALA A 163 9.10 -2.88 11.13
CA ALA A 163 7.93 -3.50 11.75
C ALA A 163 7.98 -3.63 13.30
N ASP A 164 8.44 -2.60 14.00
CA ASP A 164 8.28 -2.41 15.46
C ASP A 164 6.97 -1.68 15.82
N GLY A 165 6.22 -1.23 14.80
CA GLY A 165 4.81 -0.86 14.86
C GLY A 165 4.52 0.54 15.42
N THR A 166 5.52 1.36 15.76
CA THR A 166 5.25 2.70 16.35
C THR A 166 6.29 3.77 16.05
N SER A 167 7.43 3.46 15.44
CA SER A 167 8.50 4.42 15.20
C SER A 167 8.79 4.64 13.71
N GLY A 168 9.35 5.81 13.37
CA GLY A 168 9.81 6.11 12.01
C GLY A 168 8.74 6.52 10.99
N PHE A 169 7.51 6.80 11.42
CA PHE A 169 6.48 7.36 10.53
C PHE A 169 6.71 8.85 10.29
N SER A 170 6.81 9.25 9.03
CA SER A 170 6.79 10.64 8.60
C SER A 170 5.90 10.77 7.38
N ALA A 171 5.08 11.82 7.34
CA ALA A 171 4.20 12.07 6.22
C ALA A 171 3.97 13.57 6.09
N GLY A 172 3.88 14.05 4.86
CA GLY A 172 3.70 15.47 4.60
C GLY A 172 3.54 15.77 3.13
N SER A 173 3.47 17.07 2.83
CA SER A 173 3.35 17.54 1.45
C SER A 173 4.09 18.85 1.24
N THR A 174 4.44 19.10 -0.02
CA THR A 174 5.06 20.33 -0.47
C THR A 174 4.20 20.97 -1.55
N LEU A 175 3.88 22.24 -1.34
CA LEU A 175 3.09 23.07 -2.26
C LEU A 175 3.93 24.29 -2.66
N ALA A 176 4.29 24.40 -3.95
CA ALA A 176 5.00 25.55 -4.49
C ALA A 176 4.18 26.23 -5.59
N ASN A 177 3.83 27.50 -5.37
CA ASN A 177 3.08 28.35 -6.30
C ASN A 177 1.76 27.73 -6.79
N VAL A 178 1.04 27.05 -5.90
CA VAL A 178 -0.22 26.39 -6.24
C VAL A 178 -1.36 27.41 -6.29
N THR A 179 -2.05 27.49 -7.42
CA THR A 179 -3.23 28.34 -7.63
C THR A 179 -4.35 27.52 -8.26
N LEU A 180 -5.48 27.44 -7.58
CA LEU A 180 -6.71 26.93 -8.16
C LEU A 180 -7.43 28.05 -8.91
N ILE A 181 -7.72 27.82 -10.17
CA ILE A 181 -8.46 28.72 -11.04
C ILE A 181 -9.85 28.12 -11.23
N ALA A 182 -10.86 28.80 -10.69
CA ALA A 182 -12.26 28.43 -10.81
C ALA A 182 -12.96 29.39 -11.77
N GLN A 183 -13.72 28.87 -12.73
CA GLN A 183 -14.45 29.67 -13.70
C GLN A 183 -15.88 29.17 -13.81
N THR A 184 -16.85 30.09 -13.77
CA THR A 184 -18.25 29.71 -14.04
C THR A 184 -18.47 29.57 -15.55
N VAL A 185 -19.45 28.76 -15.92
CA VAL A 185 -19.92 28.62 -17.30
C VAL A 185 -21.42 28.85 -17.27
N ILE A 186 -21.95 29.71 -18.14
CA ILE A 186 -23.38 30.00 -18.22
C ILE A 186 -23.79 29.82 -19.67
N LEU A 187 -24.68 28.86 -19.94
CA LEU A 187 -25.12 28.49 -21.29
C LEU A 187 -23.95 28.20 -22.26
N GLY A 188 -22.89 27.55 -21.76
CA GLY A 188 -21.67 27.23 -22.51
C GLY A 188 -20.67 28.38 -22.65
N ILE A 189 -21.03 29.58 -22.19
CA ILE A 189 -20.17 30.77 -22.27
C ILE A 189 -19.29 30.85 -21.01
N PRO A 190 -17.96 30.96 -21.14
CA PRO A 190 -17.07 31.17 -20.01
C PRO A 190 -17.40 32.49 -19.29
N GLY A 191 -17.70 32.39 -18.00
CA GLY A 191 -18.01 33.51 -17.12
C GLY A 191 -16.81 34.01 -16.32
N PRO A 192 -17.05 34.75 -15.21
CA PRO A 192 -15.99 35.25 -14.35
C PRO A 192 -15.10 34.13 -13.81
N GLN A 193 -13.81 34.45 -13.70
CA GLN A 193 -12.78 33.59 -13.16
C GLN A 193 -12.31 34.10 -11.80
N VAL A 194 -12.08 33.19 -10.88
CA VAL A 194 -11.47 33.43 -9.58
C VAL A 194 -10.18 32.63 -9.48
N ARG A 195 -9.14 33.26 -8.93
CA ARG A 195 -7.85 32.63 -8.64
C ARG A 195 -7.71 32.50 -7.13
N ILE A 196 -7.56 31.28 -6.65
CA ILE A 196 -7.48 30.94 -5.24
C ILE A 196 -6.06 30.41 -4.98
N PRO A 197 -5.18 31.19 -4.34
CA PRO A 197 -3.87 30.69 -3.96
C PRO A 197 -4.01 29.61 -2.88
N VAL A 198 -3.32 28.50 -3.05
CA VAL A 198 -3.33 27.36 -2.13
C VAL A 198 -1.96 27.28 -1.45
N ASN A 199 -1.96 27.28 -0.12
CA ASN A 199 -0.74 27.20 0.70
C ASN A 199 -0.91 26.11 1.76
N ALA A 200 0.14 25.32 1.99
CA ALA A 200 0.18 24.23 2.96
C ALA A 200 -0.22 24.65 4.40
N ASN A 201 0.06 25.91 4.77
CA ASN A 201 -0.11 26.42 6.13
C ASN A 201 -1.20 27.49 6.26
N GLY A 202 -2.00 27.71 5.21
CA GLY A 202 -2.98 28.78 5.16
C GLY A 202 -4.41 28.27 5.26
N SER A 203 -5.27 29.00 5.97
CA SER A 203 -6.70 28.92 5.72
C SER A 203 -7.02 29.69 4.43
N PHE A 204 -7.81 29.09 3.55
CA PHE A 204 -8.29 29.72 2.33
C PHE A 204 -9.81 29.81 2.37
N SER A 205 -10.35 30.89 1.82
CA SER A 205 -11.78 31.08 1.65
C SER A 205 -12.13 30.91 0.19
N ILE A 206 -13.05 29.99 -0.09
CA ILE A 206 -13.61 29.82 -1.43
C ILE A 206 -14.74 30.86 -1.56
N PRO A 207 -14.64 31.82 -2.48
CA PRO A 207 -15.70 32.81 -2.63
C PRO A 207 -16.95 32.21 -3.27
N ALA A 208 -18.11 32.78 -2.97
CA ALA A 208 -19.34 32.47 -3.69
C ALA A 208 -19.17 32.80 -5.20
N PRO A 209 -19.80 32.04 -6.11
CA PRO A 209 -20.72 30.93 -5.88
C PRO A 209 -20.04 29.56 -5.72
N PHE A 210 -18.71 29.50 -5.64
CA PHE A 210 -17.96 28.24 -5.68
C PHE A 210 -17.95 27.47 -4.36
N SER A 211 -18.17 28.16 -3.24
CA SER A 211 -18.14 27.56 -1.89
C SER A 211 -19.20 26.50 -1.63
N SER A 212 -20.28 26.47 -2.41
CA SER A 212 -21.33 25.45 -2.30
C SER A 212 -21.07 24.19 -3.13
N VAL A 213 -20.08 24.25 -4.02
CA VAL A 213 -19.81 23.20 -5.02
C VAL A 213 -18.36 22.71 -5.01
N ILE A 214 -17.49 23.32 -4.20
CA ILE A 214 -16.09 22.90 -4.06
C ILE A 214 -15.73 22.87 -2.58
N SER A 215 -15.07 21.80 -2.17
CA SER A 215 -14.24 21.76 -0.97
C SER A 215 -12.78 21.52 -1.37
N LEU A 216 -11.85 22.06 -0.58
CA LEU A 216 -10.44 21.79 -0.73
C LEU A 216 -9.89 21.42 0.65
N ASP A 217 -9.08 20.38 0.72
CA ASP A 217 -8.27 20.05 1.89
C ASP A 217 -6.81 19.95 1.45
N VAL A 218 -5.90 20.53 2.23
CA VAL A 218 -4.48 20.62 1.88
C VAL A 218 -3.68 19.93 2.97
N ASN A 219 -2.62 19.23 2.57
CA ASN A 219 -1.72 18.55 3.49
C ASN A 219 -2.46 17.64 4.48
N LYS A 220 -3.37 16.82 3.96
CA LYS A 220 -4.12 15.87 4.77
C LYS A 220 -3.20 14.71 5.12
N VAL A 221 -2.84 14.60 6.39
CA VAL A 221 -1.97 13.54 6.90
C VAL A 221 -2.78 12.65 7.84
N ASP A 222 -2.64 11.34 7.67
CA ASP A 222 -3.15 10.34 8.59
C ASP A 222 -2.00 9.45 9.06
N THR A 223 -1.74 9.46 10.37
CA THR A 223 -0.76 8.59 11.02
C THR A 223 -1.43 7.66 12.03
N THR A 224 -2.76 7.55 11.98
CA THR A 224 -3.55 6.80 12.96
C THR A 224 -3.69 5.35 12.54
N GLY A 225 -2.64 4.56 12.73
CA GLY A 225 -2.69 3.13 12.43
C GLY A 225 -1.34 2.53 12.11
N PRO A 226 -1.34 1.27 11.63
CA PRO A 226 -0.12 0.59 11.17
C PRO A 226 0.38 1.11 9.81
N GLN A 227 -0.40 1.97 9.17
CA GLN A 227 -0.04 2.72 7.96
C GLN A 227 -0.01 4.22 8.25
N THR A 228 0.79 4.94 7.46
CA THR A 228 0.75 6.40 7.37
C THR A 228 0.40 6.81 5.94
N SER A 229 -0.37 7.89 5.80
CA SER A 229 -0.70 8.46 4.51
C SER A 229 -0.62 9.98 4.51
N ALA A 230 -0.31 10.54 3.34
CA ALA A 230 -0.40 11.96 3.07
C ALA A 230 -1.07 12.19 1.72
N THR A 231 -1.94 13.19 1.66
CA THR A 231 -2.49 13.76 0.43
C THR A 231 -2.10 15.24 0.36
N ALA A 232 -1.45 15.64 -0.74
CA ALA A 232 -1.01 17.02 -0.90
C ALA A 232 -2.19 17.99 -1.11
N LEU A 233 -3.13 17.62 -1.97
CA LEU A 233 -4.34 18.39 -2.23
C LEU A 233 -5.52 17.47 -2.52
N HIS A 234 -6.58 17.57 -1.72
CA HIS A 234 -7.89 17.00 -1.99
C HIS A 234 -8.80 18.09 -2.54
N ILE A 235 -9.53 17.78 -3.62
CA ILE A 235 -10.55 18.65 -4.22
C ILE A 235 -11.86 17.86 -4.26
N GLY A 236 -12.81 18.27 -3.44
CA GLY A 236 -14.18 17.75 -3.48
C GLY A 236 -15.04 18.60 -4.40
N LEU A 237 -15.83 17.94 -5.26
CA LEU A 237 -16.81 18.57 -6.14
C LEU A 237 -18.23 18.18 -5.71
N GLY A 238 -19.09 19.19 -5.65
CA GLY A 238 -20.45 19.12 -5.13
C GLY A 238 -20.53 19.19 -3.60
N PRO A 239 -21.75 19.21 -3.04
CA PRO A 239 -21.94 19.17 -1.60
C PRO A 239 -21.29 17.91 -1.01
N ASN A 240 -20.37 18.09 -0.06
CA ASN A 240 -19.62 17.00 0.60
C ASN A 240 -18.91 16.04 -0.39
N SER A 241 -18.35 16.56 -1.48
CA SER A 241 -17.63 15.76 -2.50
C SER A 241 -18.49 14.68 -3.20
N SER A 242 -19.81 14.82 -3.17
CA SER A 242 -20.76 13.79 -3.66
C SER A 242 -20.75 13.56 -5.17
N ILE A 243 -20.22 14.50 -5.97
CA ILE A 243 -20.18 14.38 -7.43
C ILE A 243 -18.88 13.71 -7.86
N ALA A 244 -17.76 14.24 -7.37
CA ALA A 244 -16.44 13.70 -7.59
C ALA A 244 -15.48 14.17 -6.50
N SER A 245 -14.45 13.39 -6.25
CA SER A 245 -13.27 13.82 -5.52
C SER A 245 -12.02 13.59 -6.34
N ILE A 246 -11.06 14.49 -6.17
CA ILE A 246 -9.77 14.45 -6.83
C ILE A 246 -8.71 14.59 -5.74
N ASP A 247 -7.94 13.53 -5.53
CA ASP A 247 -6.76 13.55 -4.68
C ASP A 247 -5.52 13.71 -5.56
N ILE A 248 -4.65 14.64 -5.20
CA ILE A 248 -3.42 14.92 -5.91
C ILE A 248 -2.25 14.71 -4.96
N GLY A 249 -1.29 13.89 -5.40
CA GLY A 249 -0.16 13.44 -4.61
C GLY A 249 -0.66 12.73 -3.36
N ARG A 250 -1.11 11.49 -3.53
CA ARG A 250 -1.45 10.59 -2.42
C ARG A 250 -0.32 9.58 -2.27
N SER A 251 0.18 9.44 -1.05
CA SER A 251 1.24 8.50 -0.69
C SER A 251 0.82 7.74 0.56
N VAL A 252 0.99 6.41 0.56
CA VAL A 252 0.73 5.52 1.69
C VAL A 252 1.95 4.65 1.96
N CYS A 253 2.33 4.51 3.23
CA CYS A 253 3.49 3.73 3.67
C CYS A 253 3.10 2.86 4.89
N GLY A 254 3.59 1.61 4.93
CA GLY A 254 3.13 0.55 5.86
C GLY A 254 2.08 -0.37 5.21
N ASP A 255 1.58 -1.50 5.73
CA ASP A 255 1.79 -2.24 6.99
C ASP A 255 3.10 -3.03 6.97
N ASN A 256 4.16 -2.48 7.55
CA ASN A 256 5.42 -3.22 7.62
C ASN A 256 5.27 -4.32 8.69
N ALA A 257 5.54 -5.57 8.32
CA ALA A 257 5.39 -6.73 9.19
C ALA A 257 6.62 -7.64 9.17
N LEU A 258 7.00 -8.15 10.34
CA LEU A 258 7.88 -9.32 10.43
C LEU A 258 7.01 -10.56 10.27
N THR A 259 7.19 -11.35 9.21
CA THR A 259 6.66 -12.72 9.24
C THR A 259 7.47 -13.52 10.25
N ALA A 260 6.79 -14.14 11.21
CA ALA A 260 7.45 -14.94 12.23
C ALA A 260 8.28 -16.05 11.58
N ASP A 261 9.48 -16.32 12.13
CA ASP A 261 10.31 -17.45 11.72
C ASP A 261 9.46 -18.74 11.74
N VAL A 262 9.11 -19.25 10.56
CA VAL A 262 8.53 -20.59 10.46
C VAL A 262 9.70 -21.56 10.60
N PRO A 263 9.75 -22.44 11.60
CA PRO A 263 10.86 -23.38 11.76
C PRO A 263 11.04 -24.18 10.46
N GLY A 264 12.19 -24.00 9.81
CA GLY A 264 12.51 -24.69 8.57
C GLY A 264 12.49 -26.20 8.79
N LEU A 265 11.45 -26.88 8.30
CA LEU A 265 11.45 -28.33 8.23
C LEU A 265 12.52 -28.75 7.20
N PRO A 266 13.52 -29.57 7.57
CA PRO A 266 14.56 -29.97 6.63
C PRO A 266 13.96 -30.81 5.50
N LEU A 267 13.77 -30.21 4.32
CA LEU A 267 13.41 -30.88 3.07
C LEU A 267 14.63 -31.58 2.47
N THR A 268 15.27 -32.48 3.23
CA THR A 268 16.14 -33.47 2.59
C THR A 268 15.25 -34.54 1.93
N PRO A 269 15.67 -35.14 0.80
CA PRO A 269 14.92 -36.22 0.14
C PRO A 269 14.58 -37.41 1.08
N GLY A 270 15.35 -37.58 2.16
CA GLY A 270 15.05 -38.54 3.25
C GLY A 270 14.11 -38.00 4.35
N GLY A 271 14.07 -36.69 4.57
CA GLY A 271 13.28 -36.03 5.61
C GLY A 271 11.76 -36.11 5.39
N ILE A 272 11.34 -36.07 4.12
CA ILE A 272 9.91 -36.19 3.73
C ILE A 272 9.39 -37.61 4.03
N ALA A 273 10.22 -38.63 3.77
CA ALA A 273 9.88 -40.02 4.06
C ALA A 273 9.78 -40.30 5.57
N THR A 274 10.67 -39.70 6.37
CA THR A 274 10.62 -39.84 7.83
C THR A 274 9.45 -39.07 8.45
N ALA A 275 9.14 -37.86 7.95
CA ALA A 275 8.01 -37.06 8.44
C ALA A 275 6.67 -37.77 8.15
N ALA A 276 6.49 -38.31 6.94
CA ALA A 276 5.32 -39.10 6.56
C ALA A 276 5.21 -40.39 7.40
N ALA A 277 6.33 -41.06 7.69
CA ALA A 277 6.34 -42.24 8.55
C ALA A 277 5.94 -41.92 10.01
N THR A 278 6.39 -40.79 10.58
CA THR A 278 5.96 -40.37 11.92
C THR A 278 4.48 -40.03 11.99
N VAL A 279 3.92 -39.37 10.97
CA VAL A 279 2.47 -39.07 10.90
C VAL A 279 1.66 -40.35 10.72
N ALA A 280 2.13 -41.31 9.92
CA ALA A 280 1.47 -42.61 9.74
C ALA A 280 1.51 -43.48 11.00
N VAL A 281 2.62 -43.46 11.77
CA VAL A 281 2.75 -44.20 13.03
C VAL A 281 1.89 -43.57 14.14
N LEU A 282 1.86 -42.24 14.24
CA LEU A 282 1.00 -41.54 15.20
C LEU A 282 -0.49 -41.65 14.83
N GLY A 283 -0.84 -41.53 13.55
CA GLY A 283 -2.21 -41.73 13.06
C GLY A 283 -2.70 -43.17 13.23
N GLY A 284 -1.86 -44.15 12.92
CA GLY A 284 -2.17 -45.58 13.06
C GLY A 284 -2.33 -46.03 14.51
N SER A 285 -1.51 -45.51 15.42
CA SER A 285 -1.61 -45.83 16.86
C SER A 285 -2.84 -45.20 17.53
N VAL A 286 -3.22 -43.97 17.14
CA VAL A 286 -4.47 -43.34 17.60
C VAL A 286 -5.70 -44.07 17.04
N TYR A 287 -5.66 -44.51 15.78
CA TYR A 287 -6.75 -45.26 15.16
C TYR A 287 -6.90 -46.67 15.76
N ALA A 288 -5.80 -47.38 16.01
CA ALA A 288 -5.80 -48.68 16.69
C ALA A 288 -6.27 -48.57 18.15
N GLY A 289 -5.86 -47.52 18.87
CA GLY A 289 -6.33 -47.24 20.24
C GLY A 289 -7.83 -46.92 20.30
N ARG A 290 -8.38 -46.21 19.31
CA ARG A 290 -9.82 -45.95 19.21
C ARG A 290 -10.63 -47.20 18.87
N ARG A 291 -10.08 -48.12 18.07
CA ARG A 291 -10.75 -49.38 17.72
C ARG A 291 -10.83 -50.33 18.91
N LEU A 292 -9.72 -50.49 19.64
CA LEU A 292 -9.68 -51.30 20.87
C LEU A 292 -10.65 -50.79 21.95
N ARG A 293 -10.80 -49.45 22.09
CA ARG A 293 -11.79 -48.88 23.02
C ARG A 293 -13.24 -49.12 22.59
N LYS A 294 -13.53 -49.18 21.28
CA LYS A 294 -14.87 -49.52 20.78
C LYS A 294 -15.20 -51.00 21.00
N ASP A 295 -14.23 -51.89 20.80
CA ASP A 295 -14.43 -53.33 20.98
C ASP A 295 -14.61 -53.69 22.47
N HIS A 296 -13.94 -52.98 23.40
CA HIS A 296 -14.18 -53.12 24.84
C HIS A 296 -15.52 -52.55 25.32
N ALA A 297 -16.08 -51.54 24.63
CA ALA A 297 -17.39 -50.97 24.96
C ALA A 297 -18.57 -51.79 24.42
N ALA A 298 -18.34 -52.67 23.45
CA ALA A 298 -19.36 -53.57 22.88
C ALA A 298 -19.42 -54.96 23.57
N ALA A 299 -18.49 -55.24 24.48
CA ALA A 299 -18.40 -56.50 25.22
C ALA A 299 -18.81 -56.36 26.72
N ALA A 300 -19.36 -55.21 27.09
CA ALA A 300 -19.99 -54.93 28.39
C ALA A 300 -21.48 -54.67 28.17
#